data_AF-A0A7K2XC20-F1
#
_entry.id   AF-A0A7K2XC20-F1
#
_cell.length_a   1.000
_cell.length_b   1.000
_cell.length_c   1.000
_cell.angle_alpha   90.00
_cell.angle_beta   90.00
_cell.angle_gamma   90.00
#
_symmetry.space_group_name_H-M   'P 1'
#
loop_
_entity.id
_entity.type
_entity.pdbx_description
1 polymer ?
#
loop_
_entity_poly.entity_id
_entity_poly.type
_entity_poly.pdbx_seq_one_letter_code
_entity_poly.pdbx_strand_id
1 'polypeptide(L)'
;MTQLRTVQVLGGGSAGGSAHVRSLAAGLVARGVRVTVCAPPALDRVHDYPAAGARFVPLPRLGDPAAVTALRNACVGADVVHAHGLQASVRAALALSGGAPVPLVTTWHTRSHAEGARGGLLRLLERRTVRAASVVLATSSELVDRARRRGARDARLAPVTLP
;
A
#
# COMPACT_ATOMS: atom_id res chain seq x y z
N MET A 1 24.48 -12.25 2.11
CA MET A 1 23.51 -11.20 2.47
C MET A 1 22.12 -11.79 2.30
N THR A 2 21.23 -11.65 3.29
CA THR A 2 19.84 -12.11 3.15
C THR A 2 19.13 -11.27 2.08
N GLN A 3 18.35 -11.95 1.24
CA GLN A 3 17.63 -11.32 0.14
C GLN A 3 16.49 -10.44 0.68
N LEU A 4 16.48 -9.15 0.32
CA LEU A 4 15.44 -8.20 0.73
C LEU A 4 14.05 -8.69 0.31
N ARG A 5 13.05 -8.42 1.13
CA ARG A 5 11.66 -8.81 0.92
C ARG A 5 10.71 -7.64 1.12
N THR A 6 9.84 -7.42 0.13
CA THR A 6 8.81 -6.39 0.17
C THR A 6 7.42 -6.97 -0.05
N VAL A 7 6.43 -6.37 0.62
CA VAL A 7 5.01 -6.65 0.41
C VAL A 7 4.34 -5.42 -0.19
N GLN A 8 3.79 -5.57 -1.39
CA GLN A 8 3.03 -4.54 -2.12
C GLN A 8 1.54 -4.78 -1.89
N VAL A 9 0.83 -3.82 -1.30
CA VAL A 9 -0.59 -3.94 -0.95
C VAL A 9 -1.42 -3.02 -1.82
N LEU A 10 -2.39 -3.57 -2.56
CA LEU A 10 -3.31 -2.77 -3.40
C LEU A 10 -4.74 -2.79 -2.88
N GLY A 11 -5.42 -1.65 -3.04
CA GLY A 11 -6.87 -1.54 -2.93
C GLY A 11 -7.53 -1.70 -4.31
N GLY A 12 -8.77 -2.21 -4.35
CA GLY A 12 -9.47 -2.51 -5.60
C GLY A 12 -9.92 -1.31 -6.44
N GLY A 13 -9.56 -0.07 -6.07
CA GLY A 13 -10.07 1.16 -6.67
C GLY A 13 -9.05 2.04 -7.40
N SER A 14 -7.79 1.62 -7.54
CA SER A 14 -6.77 2.43 -8.23
C SER A 14 -6.34 1.74 -9.52
N ALA A 15 -7.08 1.93 -10.61
CA ALA A 15 -6.75 1.37 -11.93
C ALA A 15 -5.33 1.76 -12.39
N GLY A 16 -4.87 2.98 -12.07
CA GLY A 16 -3.49 3.42 -12.35
C GLY A 16 -2.42 2.84 -11.42
N GLY A 17 -2.81 2.39 -10.22
CA GLY A 17 -1.88 1.80 -9.25
C GLY A 17 -1.45 0.39 -9.62
N SER A 18 -2.32 -0.40 -10.26
CA SER A 18 -2.06 -1.81 -10.54
C SER A 18 -1.02 -2.05 -11.64
N ALA A 19 -1.09 -1.32 -12.75
CA ALA A 19 -0.05 -1.37 -13.79
C ALA A 19 1.32 -0.88 -13.27
N HIS A 20 1.31 0.18 -12.46
CA HIS A 20 2.51 0.68 -11.81
C HIS A 20 3.15 -0.37 -10.88
N VAL A 21 2.34 -1.04 -10.04
CA VAL A 21 2.86 -2.08 -9.14
C VAL A 21 3.41 -3.27 -9.92
N ARG A 22 2.83 -3.64 -11.06
CA ARG A 22 3.40 -4.69 -11.91
C ARG A 22 4.80 -4.31 -12.40
N SER A 23 4.97 -3.10 -12.94
CA SER A 23 6.27 -2.59 -13.39
C SER A 23 7.29 -2.51 -12.24
N LEU A 24 6.86 -1.99 -11.10
CA LEU A 24 7.67 -1.94 -9.88
C LEU A 24 8.09 -3.33 -9.41
N ALA A 25 7.17 -4.30 -9.40
CA ALA A 25 7.45 -5.68 -9.01
C ALA A 25 8.50 -6.31 -9.91
N ALA A 26 8.36 -6.19 -11.24
CA ALA A 26 9.34 -6.69 -12.19
C ALA A 26 10.73 -6.05 -11.96
N GLY A 27 10.78 -4.72 -11.78
CA GLY A 27 12.04 -4.00 -11.55
C GLY A 27 12.74 -4.35 -10.23
N LEU A 28 11.96 -4.68 -9.18
CA LEU A 28 12.46 -5.12 -7.87
C LEU A 28 12.93 -6.58 -7.93
N VAL A 29 12.18 -7.46 -8.57
CA VAL A 29 12.56 -8.86 -8.78
C VAL A 29 13.85 -8.95 -9.58
N ALA A 30 14.00 -8.16 -10.65
CA ALA A 30 15.22 -8.08 -11.45
C ALA A 30 16.46 -7.63 -10.64
N ARG A 31 16.25 -6.92 -9.53
CA ARG A 31 17.30 -6.50 -8.59
C ARG A 31 17.50 -7.48 -7.43
N GLY A 32 16.87 -8.66 -7.51
CA GLY A 32 16.98 -9.70 -6.50
C GLY A 32 16.13 -9.43 -5.27
N VAL A 33 15.09 -8.60 -5.31
CA VAL A 33 14.17 -8.42 -4.17
C VAL A 33 13.03 -9.43 -4.26
N ARG A 34 12.68 -10.11 -3.15
CA ARG A 34 11.49 -10.96 -3.08
C ARG A 34 10.25 -10.09 -2.94
N VAL A 35 9.39 -10.11 -3.96
CA VAL A 35 8.16 -9.31 -3.99
C VAL A 35 6.95 -10.19 -3.71
N THR A 36 6.10 -9.77 -2.76
CA THR A 36 4.75 -10.32 -2.58
C THR A 36 3.72 -9.26 -2.88
N VAL A 37 2.78 -9.53 -3.79
CA VAL A 37 1.67 -8.62 -4.13
C VAL A 37 0.40 -9.14 -3.45
N CYS A 38 -0.14 -8.34 -2.55
CA CYS A 38 -1.40 -8.59 -1.84
C CYS A 38 -2.50 -7.72 -2.44
N ALA A 39 -3.43 -8.32 -3.19
CA ALA A 39 -4.46 -7.56 -3.91
C ALA A 39 -5.76 -8.36 -4.11
N PRO A 40 -6.88 -7.70 -4.44
CA PRO A 40 -8.09 -8.41 -4.89
C PRO A 40 -7.80 -9.36 -6.06
N PRO A 41 -8.39 -10.58 -6.08
CA PRO A 41 -8.15 -11.58 -7.13
C PRO A 41 -8.39 -11.08 -8.57
N ALA A 42 -9.33 -10.13 -8.74
CA ALA A 42 -9.64 -9.56 -10.03
C ALA A 42 -8.46 -8.80 -10.66
N LEU A 43 -7.55 -8.23 -9.85
CA LEU A 43 -6.40 -7.49 -10.36
C LEU A 43 -5.31 -8.41 -10.92
N ASP A 44 -5.18 -9.62 -10.40
CA ASP A 44 -4.21 -10.58 -10.91
C ASP A 44 -4.56 -11.05 -12.32
N ARG A 45 -5.86 -11.28 -12.58
CA ARG A 45 -6.34 -11.64 -13.92
C ARG A 45 -6.03 -10.62 -15.01
N VAL A 46 -5.86 -9.35 -14.62
CA VAL A 46 -5.62 -8.24 -15.54
C VAL A 46 -4.12 -7.94 -15.67
N HIS A 47 -3.36 -8.07 -14.58
CA HIS A 47 -1.97 -7.61 -14.53
C HIS A 47 -0.93 -8.72 -14.42
N ASP A 48 -1.32 -9.96 -14.11
CA ASP A 48 -0.46 -11.13 -14.02
C ASP A 48 0.85 -10.82 -13.25
N TYR A 49 0.70 -10.59 -11.94
CA TYR A 49 1.85 -10.31 -11.07
C TYR A 49 2.83 -11.50 -10.96
N PRO A 50 2.36 -12.77 -10.99
CA PRO A 50 3.26 -13.92 -11.10
C PRO A 50 4.17 -13.89 -12.33
N ALA A 51 3.68 -13.45 -13.50
CA ALA A 51 4.55 -13.28 -14.68
C ALA A 51 5.62 -12.20 -14.50
N ALA A 52 5.46 -11.26 -13.57
CA ALA A 52 6.49 -10.30 -13.17
C ALA A 52 7.48 -10.87 -12.11
N GLY A 53 7.35 -12.15 -11.77
CA GLY A 53 8.18 -12.84 -10.76
C GLY A 53 7.78 -12.57 -9.31
N ALA A 54 6.61 -11.95 -9.07
CA ALA A 54 6.12 -11.71 -7.73
C ALA A 54 5.24 -12.85 -7.22
N ARG A 55 5.29 -13.13 -5.92
CA ARG A 55 4.29 -13.99 -5.27
C ARG A 55 2.97 -13.24 -5.17
N PHE A 56 1.88 -13.80 -5.67
CA PHE A 56 0.55 -13.23 -5.48
C PHE A 56 -0.14 -13.80 -4.24
N VAL A 57 -0.77 -12.94 -3.44
CA VAL A 57 -1.62 -13.32 -2.29
C VAL A 57 -2.98 -12.63 -2.47
N PRO A 58 -4.06 -13.39 -2.69
CA PRO A 58 -5.38 -12.80 -2.84
C PRO A 58 -5.84 -12.20 -1.51
N LEU A 59 -6.31 -10.94 -1.55
CA LEU A 59 -6.98 -10.30 -0.42
C LEU A 59 -8.50 -10.37 -0.60
N PRO A 60 -9.23 -10.86 0.41
CA PRO A 60 -10.69 -10.75 0.47
C PRO A 60 -11.21 -9.31 0.35
N ARG A 61 -12.53 -9.18 0.23
CA ARG A 61 -13.22 -7.89 0.04
C ARG A 61 -12.98 -6.92 1.20
N LEU A 62 -13.23 -5.64 0.95
CA LEU A 62 -13.07 -4.58 1.96
C LEU A 62 -14.02 -4.85 3.15
N GLY A 63 -13.50 -4.74 4.37
CA GLY A 63 -14.26 -5.01 5.60
C GLY A 63 -14.15 -6.44 6.12
N ASP A 64 -13.60 -7.38 5.35
CA ASP A 64 -13.41 -8.75 5.80
C ASP A 64 -12.21 -8.87 6.77
N PRO A 65 -12.39 -9.34 8.02
CA PRO A 65 -11.30 -9.55 8.96
C PRO A 65 -10.25 -10.55 8.45
N ALA A 66 -10.65 -11.53 7.62
CA ALA A 66 -9.71 -12.48 7.01
C ALA A 66 -8.68 -11.78 6.11
N ALA A 67 -9.00 -10.61 5.54
CA ALA A 67 -8.04 -9.83 4.77
C ALA A 67 -6.90 -9.27 5.65
N VAL A 68 -7.19 -8.91 6.90
CA VAL A 68 -6.17 -8.43 7.84
C VAL A 68 -5.27 -9.59 8.26
N THR A 69 -5.85 -10.75 8.56
CA THR A 69 -5.08 -11.96 8.92
C THR A 69 -4.20 -12.44 7.76
N ALA A 70 -4.75 -12.52 6.55
CA ALA A 70 -3.98 -12.90 5.35
C ALA A 70 -2.82 -11.92 5.10
N LEU A 71 -3.08 -10.61 5.24
CA LEU A 71 -2.04 -9.60 5.09
C LEU A 71 -0.99 -9.68 6.21
N ARG A 72 -1.40 -9.92 7.47
CA ARG A 72 -0.47 -10.11 8.59
C ARG A 72 0.48 -11.28 8.32
N ASN A 73 -0.05 -12.42 7.87
CA ASN A 73 0.76 -13.57 7.50
C ASN A 73 1.71 -13.27 6.33
N ALA A 74 1.25 -12.51 5.34
CA ALA A 74 2.09 -12.07 4.24
C ALA A 74 3.23 -11.14 4.70
N CYS A 75 3.04 -10.36 5.76
CA CYS A 75 4.06 -9.44 6.28
C CYS A 75 5.12 -10.09 7.18
N VAL A 76 4.96 -11.34 7.62
CA VAL A 76 5.93 -12.02 8.49
C VAL A 76 7.28 -12.11 7.82
N GLY A 77 8.31 -11.44 8.36
CA GLY A 77 9.66 -11.39 7.78
C GLY A 77 9.76 -10.52 6.52
N ALA A 78 8.88 -9.53 6.35
CA ALA A 78 9.04 -8.49 5.34
C ALA A 78 9.95 -7.39 5.87
N ASP A 79 10.83 -6.85 5.02
CA ASP A 79 11.69 -5.72 5.36
C ASP A 79 10.96 -4.39 5.17
N VAL A 80 9.98 -4.35 4.25
CA VAL A 80 9.14 -3.18 4.00
C VAL A 80 7.78 -3.56 3.45
N VAL A 81 6.73 -2.90 3.94
CA VAL A 81 5.37 -2.99 3.38
C VAL A 81 5.05 -1.68 2.68
N HIS A 82 4.63 -1.77 1.42
CA HIS A 82 4.25 -0.62 0.61
C HIS A 82 2.78 -0.71 0.22
N ALA A 83 1.96 0.18 0.78
CA ALA A 83 0.53 0.25 0.55
C ALA A 83 0.14 1.33 -0.47
N HIS A 84 -0.63 0.94 -1.48
CA HIS A 84 -1.04 1.80 -2.58
C HIS A 84 -2.49 2.25 -2.41
N GLY A 85 -2.67 3.49 -1.97
CA GLY A 85 -3.96 4.10 -1.67
C GLY A 85 -4.44 3.91 -0.23
N LEU A 86 -5.47 4.67 0.16
CA LEU A 86 -5.92 4.73 1.55
C LEU A 86 -6.47 3.40 2.07
N GLN A 87 -7.27 2.68 1.27
CA GLN A 87 -7.82 1.38 1.68
C GLN A 87 -6.72 0.35 1.96
N ALA A 88 -5.72 0.26 1.08
CA ALA A 88 -4.55 -0.59 1.29
C ALA A 88 -3.79 -0.18 2.56
N SER A 89 -3.65 1.13 2.78
CA SER A 89 -2.93 1.68 3.93
C SER A 89 -3.61 1.39 5.25
N VAL A 90 -4.95 1.45 5.30
CA VAL A 90 -5.74 1.07 6.48
C VAL A 90 -5.51 -0.41 6.78
N ARG A 91 -5.60 -1.29 5.78
CA ARG A 91 -5.36 -2.73 5.96
C ARG A 91 -3.94 -3.03 6.42
N ALA A 92 -2.94 -2.41 5.81
CA ALA A 92 -1.55 -2.60 6.18
C ALA A 92 -1.28 -2.12 7.61
N ALA A 93 -1.78 -0.95 8.00
CA ALA A 93 -1.65 -0.44 9.36
C ALA A 93 -2.29 -1.39 10.40
N LEU A 94 -3.45 -1.97 10.10
CA LEU A 94 -4.10 -2.96 10.97
C LEU A 94 -3.33 -4.28 11.03
N ALA A 95 -2.85 -4.78 9.89
CA ALA A 95 -2.10 -6.02 9.81
C ALA A 95 -0.78 -5.94 10.59
N LEU A 96 -0.13 -4.79 10.56
CA LEU A 96 1.13 -4.50 11.24
C LEU A 96 0.96 -4.09 12.71
N SER A 97 -0.25 -3.73 13.13
CA SER A 97 -0.51 -3.40 14.53
C SER A 97 -0.27 -4.63 15.44
N GLY A 98 0.53 -4.44 16.49
CA GLY A 98 0.82 -5.47 17.50
C GLY A 98 1.84 -6.54 17.09
N GLY A 99 2.50 -6.40 15.93
CA GLY A 99 3.57 -7.29 15.49
C GLY A 99 4.96 -6.67 15.60
N ALA A 100 5.98 -7.38 15.12
CA ALA A 100 7.33 -6.84 14.96
C ALA A 100 7.30 -5.57 14.07
N PRO A 101 8.14 -4.56 14.35
CA PRO A 101 8.12 -3.30 13.62
C PRO A 101 8.60 -3.51 12.18
N VAL A 102 7.65 -3.54 11.22
CA VAL A 102 7.95 -3.51 9.79
C VAL A 102 7.64 -2.09 9.27
N PRO A 103 8.61 -1.40 8.63
CA PRO A 103 8.38 -0.09 8.03
C PRO A 103 7.22 -0.10 7.03
N LEU A 104 6.29 0.83 7.21
CA LEU A 104 5.14 1.02 6.32
C LEU A 104 5.35 2.24 5.43
N VAL A 105 5.38 2.04 4.11
CA VAL A 105 5.32 3.09 3.10
C VAL A 105 3.90 3.16 2.56
N THR A 106 3.33 4.35 2.46
CA THR A 106 2.00 4.55 1.86
C THR A 106 2.09 5.49 0.68
N THR A 107 1.52 5.10 -0.46
CA THR A 107 1.40 5.99 -1.63
C THR A 107 -0.02 6.50 -1.78
N TRP A 108 -0.16 7.82 -1.89
CA TRP A 108 -1.42 8.51 -2.16
C TRP A 108 -1.45 8.97 -3.61
N HIS A 109 -2.34 8.36 -4.41
CA HIS A 109 -2.45 8.64 -5.84
C HIS A 109 -3.49 9.72 -6.17
N THR A 110 -4.56 9.82 -5.37
CA THR A 110 -5.69 10.71 -5.64
C THR A 110 -6.22 11.32 -4.35
N ARG A 111 -6.89 12.47 -4.48
CA ARG A 111 -7.65 13.06 -3.38
C ARG A 111 -8.92 12.25 -3.18
N SER A 112 -9.07 11.61 -2.02
CA SER A 112 -10.36 11.08 -1.58
C SER A 112 -11.19 12.24 -1.01
N HIS A 113 -12.32 12.53 -1.64
CA HIS A 113 -13.29 13.51 -1.15
C HIS A 113 -14.54 12.79 -0.66
N ALA A 114 -14.95 13.12 0.57
CA ALA A 114 -16.21 12.68 1.15
C ALA A 114 -16.71 13.81 2.06
N GLU A 115 -17.99 14.14 1.98
CA GLU A 115 -18.62 15.19 2.78
C GLU A 115 -19.35 14.62 4.00
N GLY A 116 -19.76 15.50 4.93
CA GLY A 116 -20.52 15.13 6.12
C GLY A 116 -19.82 14.11 7.04
N ALA A 117 -20.59 13.21 7.64
CA ALA A 117 -20.09 12.18 8.56
C ALA A 117 -19.04 11.25 7.90
N ARG A 118 -19.20 10.94 6.61
CA ARG A 118 -18.21 10.16 5.83
C ARG A 118 -16.88 10.92 5.69
N GLY A 119 -16.94 12.25 5.57
CA GLY A 119 -15.77 13.11 5.62
C GLY A 119 -15.03 13.01 6.96
N GLY A 120 -15.75 13.00 8.08
CA GLY A 120 -15.16 12.80 9.41
C GLY A 120 -14.41 11.47 9.53
N LEU A 121 -15.04 10.37 9.14
CA LEU A 121 -14.44 9.04 9.13
C LEU A 121 -13.20 8.97 8.22
N LEU A 122 -13.30 9.49 7.00
CA LEU A 122 -12.19 9.57 6.06
C LEU A 122 -11.00 10.31 6.69
N ARG A 123 -11.27 11.44 7.36
CA ARG A 123 -10.22 12.22 8.02
C ARG A 123 -9.51 11.45 9.13
N LEU A 124 -10.26 10.68 9.92
CA LEU A 124 -9.73 9.82 10.97
C LEU A 124 -8.84 8.71 10.39
N LEU A 125 -9.30 8.04 9.33
CA LEU A 125 -8.55 6.97 8.67
C LEU A 125 -7.26 7.50 8.03
N GLU A 126 -7.31 8.66 7.38
CA GLU A 126 -6.11 9.34 6.87
C GLU A 126 -5.12 9.64 8.01
N ARG A 127 -5.57 10.23 9.13
CA ARG A 127 -4.69 10.51 10.27
C ARG A 127 -4.05 9.25 10.85
N ARG A 128 -4.82 8.17 11.00
CA ARG A 128 -4.29 6.90 11.53
C ARG A 128 -3.24 6.29 10.60
N THR A 129 -3.52 6.28 9.30
CA THR A 129 -2.61 5.67 8.31
C THR A 129 -1.31 6.45 8.14
N VAL A 130 -1.35 7.78 8.06
CA VAL A 130 -0.11 8.58 7.93
C VAL A 130 0.75 8.56 9.18
N ARG A 131 0.16 8.42 10.36
CA ARG A 131 0.91 8.32 11.63
C ARG A 131 1.54 6.94 11.82
N ALA A 132 0.92 5.91 11.25
CA ALA A 132 1.47 4.56 11.23
C ALA A 132 2.56 4.38 10.15
N ALA A 133 2.52 5.18 9.08
CA ALA A 133 3.51 5.12 8.03
C ALA A 133 4.86 5.70 8.48
N SER A 134 5.93 4.99 8.09
CA SER A 134 7.31 5.50 8.15
C SER A 134 7.52 6.60 7.12
N VAL A 135 6.95 6.43 5.91
CA VAL A 135 7.01 7.41 4.82
C VAL A 135 5.68 7.45 4.07
N VAL A 136 5.18 8.66 3.79
CA VAL A 136 4.06 8.92 2.89
C VAL A 136 4.59 9.46 1.57
N LEU A 137 4.36 8.73 0.48
CA LEU A 137 4.65 9.14 -0.88
C LEU A 137 3.40 9.71 -1.52
N ALA A 138 3.47 10.92 -2.06
CA ALA A 138 2.32 11.58 -2.64
C ALA A 138 2.62 12.05 -4.07
N THR A 139 1.65 11.92 -4.97
CA THR A 139 1.79 12.26 -6.39
C THR A 139 1.72 13.77 -6.69
N SER A 140 1.34 14.58 -5.70
CA SER A 140 1.25 16.05 -5.81
C SER A 140 1.65 16.73 -4.51
N SER A 141 2.10 17.99 -4.60
CA SER A 141 2.42 18.84 -3.46
C SER A 141 1.23 19.01 -2.51
N GLU A 142 0.01 19.18 -3.05
CA GLU A 142 -1.20 19.27 -2.24
C GLU A 142 -1.44 18.03 -1.36
N LEU A 143 -1.14 16.84 -1.89
CA LEU A 143 -1.25 15.58 -1.16
C LEU A 143 -0.14 15.45 -0.10
N VAL A 144 1.08 15.93 -0.38
CA VAL A 144 2.16 16.03 0.62
C VAL A 144 1.71 16.94 1.77
N ASP A 145 1.19 18.12 1.48
CA ASP A 145 0.75 19.06 2.51
C ASP A 145 -0.45 18.51 3.29
N ARG A 146 -1.38 17.82 2.62
CA ARG A 146 -2.46 17.10 3.29
C ARG A 146 -1.90 16.04 4.24
N ALA A 147 -0.95 15.22 3.81
CA ALA A 147 -0.32 14.20 4.65
C ALA A 147 0.33 14.81 5.90
N ARG A 148 1.10 15.89 5.73
CA ARG A 148 1.71 16.67 6.83
C ARG A 148 0.67 17.19 7.81
N ARG A 149 -0.39 17.85 7.31
CA ARG A 149 -1.52 18.33 8.15
C ARG A 149 -2.23 17.21 8.90
N ARG A 150 -2.18 15.96 8.41
CA ARG A 150 -2.73 14.79 9.09
C ARG A 150 -1.75 14.11 10.06
N GLY A 151 -0.51 14.58 10.12
CA GLY A 151 0.51 14.12 11.06
C GLY A 151 1.44 13.05 10.50
N ALA A 152 1.69 13.05 9.18
CA ALA A 152 2.76 12.24 8.59
C ALA A 152 4.12 12.63 9.20
N ARG A 153 4.91 11.62 9.58
CA ARG A 153 6.27 11.82 10.11
C ARG A 153 7.25 12.21 9.00
N ASP A 154 7.09 11.59 7.84
CA ASP A 154 7.83 11.89 6.62
C ASP A 154 6.85 11.84 5.44
N ALA A 155 6.78 12.93 4.68
CA ALA A 155 5.93 13.05 3.51
C ALA A 155 6.75 13.62 2.35
N ARG A 156 6.83 12.86 1.26
CA ARG A 156 7.67 13.15 0.09
C ARG A 156 6.85 13.16 -1.18
N LEU A 157 7.20 14.08 -2.08
CA LEU A 157 6.69 14.07 -3.44
C LEU A 157 7.31 12.89 -4.17
N ALA A 158 6.47 12.01 -4.69
CA ALA A 158 6.84 10.91 -5.55
C ALA A 158 5.95 10.98 -6.79
N PRO A 159 6.36 11.74 -7.81
CA PRO A 159 5.64 11.79 -9.07
C PRO A 159 5.55 10.36 -9.61
N VAL A 160 4.33 9.87 -9.81
CA VAL A 160 4.16 8.61 -10.55
C VAL A 160 4.38 8.97 -12.00
N THR A 161 5.51 8.54 -12.56
CA THR A 161 5.66 8.46 -14.00
C THR A 161 4.63 7.45 -14.47
N LEU A 162 3.59 7.93 -15.15
CA LEU A 162 2.74 7.03 -15.93
C LEU A 162 3.66 6.39 -16.98
N PRO A 163 3.66 5.06 -17.13
CA PRO A 163 4.35 4.41 -18.23
C PRO A 163 3.79 4.86 -19.58
#